data_AF-Q5HQF3-F1
#
_entry.id   AF-Q5HQF3-F1
#
_cell.length_a   1.000
_cell.length_b   1.000
_cell.length_c   1.000
_cell.angle_alpha   90.00
_cell.angle_beta   90.00
_cell.angle_gamma   90.00
#
_symmetry.space_group_name_H-M   'P 1'
#
loop_
_entity.id
_entity.type
_entity.pdbx_description
1 polymer ?
#
loop_
_entity_poly.entity_id
_entity_poly.type
_entity_poly.pdbx_seq_one_letter_code
_entity_poly.pdbx_strand_id
1 'polypeptide(L)'
;MSSDTNSLAHTKWNCKYHIVFAPKYRRQVIYGKIKRDIGVILRQLCERKGVEIIEAEACKYPVGVVEDQIYYFNEDNIDNVIFEGYSDQDETRFQELFKEMMGNLDEDIKRGTVQQKDSYGLI
;
A
#
# COMPACT_ATOMS: atom_id res chain seq x y z
N MET A 1 -17.83 -13.39 -20.00
CA MET A 1 -16.40 -13.10 -19.82
C MET A 1 -16.05 -12.00 -20.82
N SER A 2 -16.24 -10.73 -20.46
CA SER A 2 -15.83 -9.60 -21.28
C SER A 2 -14.30 -9.53 -21.28
N SER A 3 -13.68 -9.37 -22.44
CA SER A 3 -12.23 -9.23 -22.53
C SER A 3 -11.79 -7.90 -21.92
N ASP A 4 -11.01 -7.93 -20.83
CA ASP A 4 -10.44 -6.76 -20.13
C ASP A 4 -9.38 -5.99 -20.95
N THR A 5 -9.36 -6.17 -22.27
CA THR A 5 -8.35 -5.61 -23.16
C THR A 5 -8.98 -4.52 -24.02
N ASN A 6 -8.53 -3.29 -23.79
CA ASN A 6 -8.91 -2.16 -24.61
C ASN A 6 -8.10 -2.17 -25.92
N SER A 7 -8.70 -1.66 -27.00
CA SER A 7 -8.03 -1.62 -28.31
C SER A 7 -8.36 -0.37 -29.12
N LEU A 8 -7.33 0.17 -29.77
CA LEU A 8 -7.38 1.16 -30.85
C LEU A 8 -6.87 0.51 -32.14
N ALA A 9 -6.95 1.22 -33.27
CA ALA A 9 -6.61 0.72 -34.60
C ALA A 9 -5.26 -0.01 -34.70
N HIS A 10 -4.27 0.38 -33.88
CA HIS A 10 -2.92 -0.19 -33.91
C HIS A 10 -2.36 -0.55 -32.52
N THR A 11 -3.17 -0.55 -31.46
CA THR A 11 -2.68 -0.80 -30.11
C THR A 11 -3.74 -1.52 -29.29
N LYS A 12 -3.33 -2.56 -28.57
CA LYS A 12 -4.14 -3.22 -27.54
C LYS A 12 -3.44 -3.05 -26.20
N TRP A 13 -4.18 -2.73 -25.15
CA TRP A 13 -3.61 -2.55 -23.82
C TRP A 13 -4.54 -3.08 -22.73
N ASN A 14 -3.92 -3.48 -21.62
CA ASN A 14 -4.58 -3.86 -20.39
C ASN A 14 -3.73 -3.28 -19.25
N CYS A 15 -4.15 -2.16 -18.68
CA CYS A 15 -3.40 -1.42 -17.68
C CYS A 15 -4.15 -1.50 -16.35
N LYS A 16 -3.78 -2.48 -15.53
CA LYS A 16 -4.30 -2.65 -14.17
C LYS A 16 -3.18 -2.33 -13.19
N TYR A 17 -3.49 -1.54 -12.16
CA TYR A 17 -2.53 -1.11 -11.16
C TYR A 17 -3.06 -1.39 -9.77
N HIS A 18 -2.18 -1.87 -8.89
CA HIS A 18 -2.44 -1.94 -7.45
C HIS A 18 -1.91 -0.66 -6.81
N ILE A 19 -2.80 0.20 -6.33
CA ILE A 19 -2.44 1.46 -5.69
C ILE A 19 -2.72 1.34 -4.19
N VAL A 20 -1.68 1.56 -3.38
CA VAL A 20 -1.76 1.46 -1.92
C VAL A 20 -1.50 2.83 -1.30
N PHE A 21 -2.33 3.21 -0.33
CA PHE A 21 -2.16 4.43 0.46
C PHE A 21 -1.96 4.05 1.94
N ALA A 22 -0.91 4.58 2.55
CA ALA A 22 -0.66 4.43 3.98
C ALA A 22 -0.63 5.81 4.65
N PRO A 23 -1.34 6.01 5.78
CA PRO A 23 -1.28 7.25 6.51
C PRO A 23 0.07 7.40 7.22
N LYS A 24 0.54 8.64 7.38
CA LYS A 24 1.77 8.95 8.13
C LYS A 24 1.71 8.33 9.54
N TYR A 25 2.79 7.70 9.97
CA TYR A 25 2.89 6.91 11.22
C TYR A 25 1.89 5.76 11.33
N ARG A 26 1.34 5.28 10.20
CA ARG A 26 0.41 4.14 10.16
C ARG A 26 -0.80 4.31 11.11
N ARG A 27 -1.23 5.56 11.32
CA ARG A 27 -2.35 5.89 12.21
C ARG A 27 -3.64 5.25 11.70
N GLN A 28 -4.42 4.65 12.59
CA GLN A 28 -5.71 4.02 12.24
C GLN A 28 -6.86 5.02 12.00
N VAL A 29 -6.56 6.28 11.65
CA VAL A 29 -7.55 7.35 11.40
C VAL A 29 -8.47 7.06 10.22
N ILE A 30 -7.99 6.27 9.26
CA ILE A 30 -8.72 5.89 8.04
C ILE A 30 -9.94 5.01 8.38
N TYR A 31 -9.94 4.25 9.48
CA TYR A 31 -11.02 3.30 9.83
C TYR A 31 -12.21 3.89 10.56
N GLY A 32 -12.08 5.15 10.99
CA GLY A 32 -13.13 5.82 11.74
C GLY A 32 -14.13 6.52 10.82
N LYS A 33 -14.46 7.76 11.19
CA LYS A 33 -15.42 8.61 10.48
C LYS A 33 -15.00 8.90 9.02
N ILE A 34 -13.70 8.92 8.75
CA ILE A 34 -13.11 9.38 7.50
C ILE A 34 -13.18 8.31 6.39
N LYS A 35 -13.36 7.02 6.72
CA LYS A 35 -13.40 5.91 5.73
C LYS A 35 -14.41 6.18 4.61
N ARG A 36 -15.61 6.61 5.00
CA ARG A 36 -16.71 6.86 4.07
C ARG A 36 -16.38 8.01 3.13
N ASP A 37 -15.86 9.10 3.69
CA ASP A 37 -15.54 10.32 2.94
C ASP A 37 -14.41 10.07 1.93
N ILE A 38 -13.35 9.36 2.35
CA ILE A 38 -12.25 8.95 1.46
C ILE A 38 -12.80 8.12 0.29
N GLY A 39 -13.67 7.15 0.56
CA GLY A 39 -14.27 6.31 -0.48
C GLY A 39 -15.14 7.12 -1.46
N VAL A 40 -15.86 8.14 -0.99
CA VAL A 40 -16.65 9.03 -1.86
C VAL A 40 -15.72 9.90 -2.71
N ILE A 41 -14.70 10.51 -2.11
CA ILE A 41 -13.75 11.38 -2.80
C ILE A 41 -12.99 10.60 -3.88
N LEU A 42 -12.48 9.41 -3.56
CA LEU A 42 -11.74 8.57 -4.52
C LEU A 42 -12.61 8.18 -5.72
N ARG A 43 -13.86 7.76 -5.48
CA ARG A 43 -14.80 7.45 -6.57
C ARG A 43 -15.05 8.65 -7.47
N GLN A 44 -15.33 9.82 -6.89
CA GLN A 44 -15.54 11.05 -7.66
C GLN A 44 -14.30 11.45 -8.47
N LEU A 45 -13.09 11.28 -7.92
CA LEU A 45 -11.84 11.57 -8.63
C LEU A 45 -11.61 10.59 -9.79
N CYS A 46 -11.86 9.30 -9.57
CA CYS A 46 -11.73 8.27 -10.60
C CYS A 46 -12.74 8.49 -11.74
N GLU A 47 -14.00 8.79 -11.42
CA GLU A 47 -15.03 9.14 -12.42
C GLU A 47 -14.60 10.34 -13.28
N ARG A 48 -14.09 11.40 -12.65
CA ARG A 48 -13.61 12.60 -13.37
C ARG A 48 -12.41 12.31 -14.27
N LYS A 49 -11.55 11.38 -13.88
CA LYS A 49 -10.36 10.98 -14.67
C LYS A 49 -10.66 9.87 -15.68
N GLY A 50 -11.88 9.32 -15.72
CA GLY A 50 -12.22 8.17 -16.55
C GLY A 50 -11.47 6.90 -16.15
N VAL A 51 -11.12 6.76 -14.86
CA VAL A 51 -10.44 5.58 -14.32
C VAL A 51 -11.47 4.65 -13.71
N GLU A 52 -11.43 3.38 -14.09
CA GLU A 52 -12.27 2.34 -13.51
C GLU A 52 -11.65 1.80 -12.22
N ILE A 53 -12.46 1.72 -11.15
CA ILE A 53 -12.08 1.07 -9.91
C ILE A 53 -12.59 -0.38 -9.98
N ILE A 54 -11.67 -1.34 -10.07
CA ILE A 54 -11.99 -2.77 -10.09
C ILE A 54 -12.34 -3.24 -8.66
N GLU A 55 -11.46 -2.92 -7.71
CA GLU A 55 -11.59 -3.32 -6.31
C GLU A 55 -10.97 -2.25 -5.41
N ALA A 56 -11.53 -2.07 -4.22
CA ALA A 56 -11.00 -1.14 -3.22
C ALA A 56 -11.27 -1.66 -1.82
N GLU A 57 -10.20 -1.91 -1.07
CA GLU A 57 -10.27 -2.34 0.32
C GLU A 57 -9.49 -1.39 1.24
N ALA A 58 -9.89 -1.38 2.51
CA ALA A 58 -9.13 -0.74 3.57
C ALA A 58 -8.95 -1.78 4.70
N CYS A 59 -7.70 -2.12 5.05
CA CYS A 59 -7.31 -2.96 6.20
C CYS A 59 -6.65 -2.19 7.38
N LYS A 60 -7.04 -2.49 8.62
CA LYS A 60 -6.43 -1.83 9.79
C LYS A 60 -4.94 -2.11 9.81
N TYR A 61 -4.12 -1.08 10.07
CA TYR A 61 -2.70 -1.33 10.29
C TYR A 61 -2.54 -2.26 11.50
N PRO A 62 -1.82 -3.39 11.37
CA PRO A 62 -1.74 -4.39 12.41
C PRO A 62 -1.08 -3.84 13.68
N VAL A 63 -1.72 -4.09 14.81
CA VAL A 63 -1.13 -3.88 16.14
C VAL A 63 -0.87 -5.27 16.69
N GLY A 64 0.33 -5.80 16.46
CA GLY A 64 0.72 -7.18 16.81
C GLY A 64 0.84 -8.10 15.60
N VAL A 65 1.00 -9.41 15.85
CA VAL A 65 1.09 -10.45 14.81
C VAL A 65 -0.28 -11.09 14.64
N VAL A 66 -1.05 -10.62 13.67
CA VAL A 66 -2.34 -11.22 13.30
C VAL A 66 -2.27 -11.55 11.82
N GLU A 67 -2.06 -12.83 11.49
CA GLU A 67 -1.68 -13.27 10.14
C GLU A 67 -2.77 -13.04 9.08
N ASP A 68 -4.05 -13.04 9.46
CA ASP A 68 -5.16 -13.05 8.50
C ASP A 68 -5.58 -11.66 7.97
N GLN A 69 -5.02 -10.56 8.46
CA GLN A 69 -5.48 -9.19 8.12
C GLN A 69 -4.35 -8.25 7.67
N ILE A 70 -3.21 -8.78 7.27
CA ILE A 70 -2.01 -8.00 6.94
C ILE A 70 -1.59 -8.24 5.50
N TYR A 71 -1.53 -7.17 4.71
CA TYR A 71 -0.82 -7.18 3.44
C TYR A 71 0.66 -6.91 3.71
N TYR A 72 1.51 -7.85 3.29
CA TYR A 72 2.96 -7.69 3.32
C TYR A 72 3.42 -7.21 1.95
N PHE A 73 3.99 -6.01 1.91
CA PHE A 73 4.66 -5.47 0.73
C PHE A 73 6.13 -5.25 1.09
N ASN A 74 7.03 -5.93 0.39
CA ASN A 74 8.46 -5.60 0.46
C ASN A 74 8.76 -4.43 -0.47
N GLU A 75 9.86 -3.70 -0.23
CA GLU A 75 10.32 -2.63 -1.13
C GLU A 75 10.51 -3.15 -2.56
N ASP A 76 10.99 -4.39 -2.71
CA ASP A 76 11.12 -5.08 -4.00
C ASP A 76 9.79 -5.31 -4.73
N ASN A 77 8.64 -5.17 -4.04
CA ASN A 77 7.31 -5.30 -4.62
C ASN A 77 6.71 -3.95 -5.02
N ILE A 78 7.42 -2.85 -4.78
CA ILE A 78 6.99 -1.49 -5.11
C ILE A 78 7.64 -1.10 -6.44
N ASP A 79 6.84 -1.04 -7.50
CA ASP A 79 7.31 -0.57 -8.80
C ASP A 79 7.70 0.92 -8.75
N ASN A 80 6.88 1.75 -8.10
CA ASN A 80 7.11 3.20 -8.00
C ASN A 80 6.49 3.80 -6.73
N VAL A 81 7.24 4.66 -6.03
CA VAL A 81 6.72 5.51 -4.96
C VAL A 81 6.34 6.87 -5.55
N ILE A 82 5.04 7.13 -5.65
CA ILE A 82 4.53 8.36 -6.27
C ILE A 82 4.63 9.55 -5.30
N PHE A 83 4.58 9.30 -3.99
CA PHE A 83 4.63 10.32 -2.97
C PHE A 83 5.06 9.74 -1.61
N GLU A 84 6.16 10.23 -1.03
CA GLU A 84 6.70 9.77 0.25
C GLU A 84 5.98 10.39 1.47
N GLY A 85 5.16 11.42 1.27
CA GLY A 85 4.51 12.15 2.34
C GLY A 85 5.21 13.45 2.72
N TYR A 86 4.73 14.08 3.79
CA TYR A 86 5.32 15.28 4.36
C TYR A 86 6.21 14.89 5.55
N SER A 87 7.52 15.16 5.46
CA SER A 87 8.45 14.94 6.57
C SER A 87 8.35 16.06 7.60
N ASP A 88 8.56 15.73 8.88
CA ASP A 88 8.76 16.73 9.93
C ASP A 88 10.05 16.44 10.71
N GLN A 89 10.47 17.38 11.55
CA GLN A 89 11.72 17.30 12.31
C GLN A 89 11.76 16.14 13.31
N ASP A 90 10.61 15.76 13.89
CA ASP A 90 10.51 14.64 14.82
C ASP A 90 10.66 13.30 14.09
N GLU A 91 10.15 13.21 12.86
CA GLU A 91 10.34 12.03 12.00
C GLU A 91 11.80 11.82 11.61
N THR A 92 12.50 12.89 11.21
CA THR A 92 13.93 12.83 10.90
C THR A 92 14.72 12.32 12.10
N ARG A 93 14.42 12.88 13.28
CA ARG A 93 15.06 12.47 14.54
C ARG A 93 14.77 11.02 14.89
N PHE A 94 13.53 10.55 14.69
CA PHE A 94 13.18 9.15 14.91
C PHE A 94 13.90 8.21 13.93
N GLN A 95 14.02 8.59 12.65
CA GLN A 95 14.75 7.80 11.66
C GLN A 95 16.26 7.69 11.99
N GLU A 96 16.87 8.78 12.44
CA GLU A 96 18.26 8.79 12.91
C GLU A 96 18.44 7.85 14.11
N LEU A 97 17.59 7.99 15.12
CA LEU A 97 17.64 7.17 16.33
C LEU A 97 17.40 5.69 16.04
N PHE A 98 16.48 5.39 15.13
CA PHE A 98 16.20 4.02 14.69
C PHE A 98 17.37 3.41 13.90
N LYS A 99 18.01 4.18 13.01
CA LYS A 99 19.22 3.75 12.29
C LYS A 99 20.37 3.46 13.24
N GLU A 100 20.56 4.32 14.24
CA GLU A 100 21.56 4.12 15.29
C GLU A 100 21.27 2.85 16.10
N MET A 101 20.01 2.64 16.49
CA MET A 101 19.57 1.43 17.20
C MET A 101 19.78 0.16 16.35
N MET A 102 19.48 0.22 15.05
CA MET A 102 19.70 -0.86 14.07
C MET A 102 21.18 -1.17 13.84
N GLY A 103 22.05 -0.16 13.90
CA GLY A 103 23.50 -0.37 13.85
C GLY A 103 24.07 -1.02 15.11
N ASN A 104 23.37 -0.90 16.23
CA ASN A 104 23.74 -1.48 17.52
C ASN A 104 23.06 -2.83 17.81
N LEU A 105 22.23 -3.34 16.90
CA LEU A 105 21.59 -4.65 17.01
C LEU A 105 22.56 -5.77 16.62
N ASP A 106 22.63 -6.81 17.45
CA ASP A 106 23.52 -7.96 17.26
C ASP A 106 23.27 -8.64 15.89
N GLU A 107 24.34 -9.04 15.19
CA GLU A 107 24.27 -9.72 13.88
C GLU A 107 23.47 -11.04 13.90
N ASP A 108 23.20 -11.57 15.10
CA ASP A 108 22.49 -12.82 15.34
C ASP A 108 20.97 -12.76 15.07
N ILE A 109 20.40 -11.57 14.85
CA ILE A 109 18.98 -11.43 14.54
C ILE A 109 18.72 -11.82 13.08
N LYS A 110 18.39 -13.09 12.89
CA LYS A 110 17.98 -13.65 11.60
C LYS A 110 16.68 -13.00 11.12
N ARG A 111 16.78 -12.18 10.06
CA ARG A 111 15.61 -11.68 9.33
C ARG A 111 14.87 -12.87 8.71
N GLY A 112 13.55 -12.92 8.89
CA GLY A 112 12.71 -13.94 8.28
C GLY A 112 12.70 -13.81 6.76
N THR A 113 12.80 -14.94 6.05
CA THR A 113 12.67 -14.99 4.59
C THR A 113 11.19 -15.01 4.23
N VAL A 114 10.69 -13.94 3.59
CA VAL A 114 9.30 -13.88 3.12
C VAL A 114 9.19 -14.64 1.81
N GLN A 115 8.40 -15.71 1.77
CA GLN A 115 8.09 -16.39 0.51
C GLN A 115 7.03 -15.59 -0.25
N GLN A 116 7.35 -15.16 -1.47
CA GLN A 116 6.37 -14.56 -2.38
C GLN A 116 5.26 -15.59 -2.67
N LYS A 117 4.04 -15.28 -2.24
CA LYS A 117 2.85 -16.03 -2.67
C LYS A 117 2.29 -15.35 -3.91
N ASP A 118 2.38 -16.02 -5.06
CA ASP A 118 1.86 -15.56 -6.36
C ASP A 118 0.32 -15.54 -6.45
N SER A 119 -0.38 -15.79 -5.35
CA SER A 119 -1.83 -15.90 -5.30
C SER A 119 -2.35 -15.30 -3.99
N TYR A 120 -2.88 -14.08 -4.08
CA TYR A 120 -3.79 -13.56 -3.06
C TYR A 120 -5.13 -14.26 -3.28
N GLY A 121 -5.41 -15.24 -2.44
CA GLY A 121 -6.68 -15.98 -2.48
C GLY A 121 -7.86 -15.04 -2.26
N LEU A 122 -8.83 -15.12 -3.16
CA LEU A 122 -10.19 -14.63 -2.99
C LEU A 122 -10.83 -15.26 -1.74
N ILE A 123 -11.11 -14.46 -0.71
CA ILE A 123 -12.33 -14.54 0.13
C ILE A 123 -12.73 -13.13 0.54
#